data_AF-A0A813T3B6-F1
#
_entry.id   AF-A0A813T3B6-F1
#
_cell.length_a   1.000
_cell.length_b   1.000
_cell.length_c   1.000
_cell.angle_alpha   90.00
_cell.angle_beta   90.00
_cell.angle_gamma   90.00
#
_symmetry.space_group_name_H-M   'P 1'
#
loop_
_entity.id
_entity.type
_entity.pdbx_description
1 polymer ?
#
loop_
_entity_poly.entity_id
_entity_poly.type
_entity_poly.pdbx_seq_one_letter_code
_entity_poly.pdbx_strand_id
1 'polypeptide(L)'
;MSRTYQDIYQKIILFLLISIIIFFISQSFLIKLENNFIYHIHNNHDYILNNNLTFKKVSIAHYTTLYGIRTDSHTKIFNDNLKQICNILDPKDYSLADSVFVSLVDFVRFPILSNGISYRSQHQSQLWIVHSEESPRNSYRIIDMKNITDLDDWFNLTSTFKPESDFHIQYRGYRIKPEIGDLLKNKLNISLHQSINLTLDLLSDTFINGSSIYLNTVLSIFHKELINRKNILLNICPYTCNQPLSSHAIKSLQPYLKQTKQKILNQNIVYIAWFVSNCNTHSRREDYVNKLRSQKGIHIDIYGNCKSIYHSPISSIQCQTLKSNCTENILLNYRFYLSFENSKCDAYITEKYWIQGLNGHAVPIVLGAKKEQYQRIAISNSYIHVDDFQTIEDLAKELHRLNKNYSDYSKYLQWTQLYDISHRYKPTSIIDMHSTLCFLGHYQYLHSLKEKNQQILYLMHIIRKIFNITNMRLPNFNWTTAKTNLIRISQFYNPNVNCWDNNYPSIFKQIYNYLFTWWKLF
;
A
#
# COMPACT_ATOMS: atom_id res chain seq x y z
N MET A 1 21.34 45.80 14.52
CA MET A 1 20.88 44.63 13.73
C MET A 1 22.01 43.69 13.27
N SER A 2 23.30 44.08 13.22
CA SER A 2 24.36 43.20 12.71
C SER A 2 24.88 42.14 13.71
N ARG A 3 24.94 42.43 15.02
CA ARG A 3 25.41 41.46 16.04
C ARG A 3 24.49 40.26 16.23
N THR A 4 23.18 40.45 16.13
CA THR A 4 22.17 39.38 16.29
C THR A 4 22.18 38.37 15.14
N TYR A 5 22.48 38.79 13.91
CA TYR A 5 22.63 37.86 12.78
C TYR A 5 23.89 37.02 12.89
N GLN A 6 24.98 37.59 13.40
CA GLN A 6 26.25 36.91 13.57
C GLN A 6 26.16 35.81 14.64
N ASP A 7 25.45 36.06 15.74
CA ASP A 7 25.17 35.06 16.78
C ASP A 7 24.26 33.92 16.28
N ILE A 8 23.24 34.24 15.47
CA ILE A 8 22.37 33.21 14.87
C ILE A 8 23.16 32.34 13.90
N TYR A 9 24.03 32.95 13.07
CA TYR A 9 24.85 32.24 12.12
C TYR A 9 25.88 31.34 12.81
N GLN A 10 26.51 31.81 13.89
CA GLN A 10 27.40 30.98 14.72
C GLN A 10 26.67 29.82 15.39
N LYS A 11 25.44 30.02 15.88
CA LYS A 11 24.62 28.94 16.46
C LYS A 11 24.18 27.91 15.42
N ILE A 12 23.87 28.33 14.21
CA ILE A 12 23.53 27.41 13.09
C ILE A 12 24.76 26.61 12.67
N ILE A 13 25.93 27.24 12.55
CA ILE A 13 27.19 26.55 12.24
C ILE A 13 27.53 25.55 13.35
N LEU A 14 27.40 25.94 14.61
CA LEU A 14 27.65 25.05 15.75
C LEU A 14 26.68 23.87 15.76
N PHE A 15 25.39 24.09 15.47
CA PHE A 15 24.40 23.02 15.36
C PHE A 15 24.69 22.06 14.20
N LEU A 16 25.10 22.57 13.04
CA LEU A 16 25.51 21.76 11.89
C LEU A 16 26.79 20.95 12.21
N LEU A 17 27.78 21.56 12.87
CA LEU A 17 29.00 20.87 13.30
C LEU A 17 28.69 19.77 14.31
N ILE A 18 27.84 20.04 15.31
CA ILE A 18 27.40 19.03 16.29
C ILE A 18 26.61 17.91 15.58
N SER A 19 25.76 18.24 14.63
CA SER A 19 24.99 17.25 13.86
C SER A 19 25.89 16.36 12.99
N ILE A 20 26.91 16.95 12.37
CA ILE A 20 27.94 16.23 11.59
C ILE A 20 28.77 15.34 12.52
N ILE A 21 29.17 15.84 13.69
CA ILE A 21 29.91 15.06 14.69
C ILE A 21 29.05 13.91 15.21
N ILE A 22 27.77 14.12 15.54
CA ILE A 22 26.84 13.06 15.93
C ILE A 22 26.64 12.07 14.79
N PHE A 23 26.56 12.53 13.55
CA PHE A 23 26.47 11.65 12.37
C PHE A 23 27.73 10.79 12.23
N PHE A 24 28.93 11.36 12.35
CA PHE A 24 30.19 10.61 12.28
C PHE A 24 30.43 9.73 13.51
N ILE A 25 30.00 10.12 14.71
CA ILE A 25 30.02 9.27 15.91
C ILE A 25 29.03 8.11 15.73
N SER A 26 27.83 8.35 15.19
CA SER A 26 26.86 7.30 14.91
C SER A 26 27.33 6.34 13.81
N GLN A 27 27.97 6.85 12.76
CA GLN A 27 28.60 6.07 11.70
C GLN A 27 29.79 5.28 12.25
N SER A 28 30.67 5.89 13.04
CA SER A 28 31.81 5.17 13.65
C SER A 28 31.36 4.14 14.70
N PHE A 29 30.24 4.36 15.40
CA PHE A 29 29.64 3.39 16.33
C PHE A 29 28.95 2.25 15.57
N LEU A 30 28.28 2.54 14.45
CA LEU A 30 27.72 1.53 13.54
C LEU A 30 28.81 0.73 12.83
N ILE A 31 29.89 1.37 12.39
CA ILE A 31 31.08 0.74 11.81
C ILE A 31 31.85 -0.06 12.86
N LYS A 32 31.91 0.39 14.13
CA LYS A 32 32.45 -0.43 15.24
C LYS A 32 31.56 -1.63 15.57
N LEU A 33 30.23 -1.49 15.44
CA LEU A 33 29.29 -2.61 15.60
C LEU A 33 29.36 -3.60 14.43
N GLU A 34 29.56 -3.13 13.20
CA GLU A 34 29.78 -3.99 12.02
C GLU A 34 31.17 -4.64 12.04
N ASN A 35 32.22 -3.93 12.43
CA ASN A 35 33.59 -4.47 12.48
C ASN A 35 33.84 -5.37 13.69
N ASN A 36 33.18 -5.14 14.85
CA ASN A 36 33.20 -6.09 15.96
C ASN A 36 32.34 -7.33 15.68
N PHE A 37 31.49 -7.33 14.65
CA PHE A 37 30.78 -8.53 14.19
C PHE A 37 31.58 -9.37 13.18
N ILE A 38 32.71 -8.85 12.67
CA ILE A 38 33.52 -9.52 11.64
C ILE A 38 34.88 -10.02 12.17
N TYR A 39 35.27 -9.70 13.40
CA TYR A 39 36.55 -10.15 13.97
C TYR A 39 36.39 -10.91 15.30
N HIS A 40 35.83 -12.12 15.22
CA HIS A 40 36.14 -13.25 16.11
C HIS A 40 35.42 -14.51 15.61
N ILE A 41 35.85 -15.08 14.48
CA ILE A 41 35.55 -16.46 14.11
C ILE A 41 36.85 -17.12 13.63
N HIS A 42 37.73 -17.38 14.59
CA HIS A 42 38.67 -18.48 14.56
C HIS A 42 39.21 -18.66 15.97
N ASN A 43 38.47 -19.45 16.75
CA ASN A 43 39.01 -20.46 17.66
C ASN A 43 37.83 -21.19 18.31
N ASN A 44 37.93 -22.52 18.30
CA ASN A 44 36.97 -23.47 18.82
C ASN A 44 36.55 -23.12 20.26
N HIS A 45 35.30 -22.71 20.42
CA HIS A 45 34.55 -22.96 21.64
C HIS A 45 33.15 -23.40 21.23
N ASP A 46 32.85 -24.67 21.52
CA ASP A 46 31.51 -25.23 21.46
C ASP A 46 30.61 -24.43 22.42
N TYR A 47 29.89 -23.46 21.88
CA TYR A 47 28.78 -22.84 22.58
C TYR A 47 27.61 -23.83 22.56
N ILE A 48 27.59 -24.72 23.55
CA ILE A 48 26.43 -25.55 23.85
C ILE A 48 25.29 -24.58 24.22
N LEU A 49 24.37 -24.38 23.29
CA LEU A 49 23.05 -23.83 23.59
C LEU A 49 22.38 -24.81 24.57
N ASN A 50 22.45 -24.50 25.86
CA ASN A 50 21.45 -24.96 26.80
C ASN A 50 20.14 -24.30 26.41
N ASN A 51 19.22 -25.07 25.81
CA ASN A 51 17.79 -25.10 26.14
C ASN A 51 17.00 -25.76 24.99
N ASN A 52 16.25 -26.81 25.34
CA ASN A 52 15.16 -27.38 24.57
C ASN A 52 14.08 -26.30 24.33
N LEU A 53 14.29 -25.40 23.36
CA LEU A 53 13.22 -24.52 22.90
C LEU A 53 12.10 -25.41 22.35
N THR A 54 10.99 -25.46 23.08
CA THR A 54 9.80 -26.18 22.63
C THR A 54 9.34 -25.55 21.32
N PHE A 55 9.15 -26.39 20.31
CA PHE A 55 8.74 -25.92 19.01
C PHE A 55 7.35 -25.28 19.10
N LYS A 56 7.26 -23.97 18.89
CA LYS A 56 6.01 -23.21 18.91
C LYS A 56 5.59 -22.88 17.48
N LYS A 57 4.33 -23.18 17.14
CA LYS A 57 3.70 -22.62 15.94
C LYS A 57 3.13 -21.24 16.23
N VAL A 58 3.29 -20.31 15.30
CA VAL A 58 2.63 -19.00 15.33
C VAL A 58 1.23 -19.10 14.75
N SER A 59 0.28 -18.57 15.49
CA SER A 59 -1.15 -18.65 15.20
C SER A 59 -1.71 -17.31 14.72
N ILE A 60 -2.50 -17.35 13.65
CA ILE A 60 -3.12 -16.16 13.04
C ILE A 60 -4.63 -16.37 12.97
N ALA A 61 -5.40 -15.39 13.44
CA ALA A 61 -6.84 -15.35 13.29
C ALA A 61 -7.27 -14.20 12.37
N HIS A 62 -8.22 -14.48 11.48
CA HIS A 62 -8.86 -13.45 10.66
C HIS A 62 -10.31 -13.34 11.06
N TYR A 63 -10.77 -12.11 11.29
CA TYR A 63 -12.19 -11.86 11.56
C TYR A 63 -12.94 -11.33 10.33
N THR A 64 -12.20 -10.87 9.33
CA THR A 64 -12.72 -10.42 8.04
C THR A 64 -12.41 -11.43 6.97
N THR A 65 -13.31 -11.52 5.99
CA THR A 65 -13.00 -12.13 4.70
C THR A 65 -11.85 -11.35 4.06
N LEU A 66 -10.81 -12.06 3.60
CA LEU A 66 -9.69 -11.48 2.87
C LEU A 66 -9.92 -11.64 1.37
N TYR A 67 -10.22 -10.53 0.69
CA TYR A 67 -10.36 -10.49 -0.77
C TYR A 67 -11.37 -11.51 -1.34
N GLY A 68 -12.47 -11.71 -0.62
CA GLY A 68 -13.52 -12.66 -0.98
C GLY A 68 -13.30 -14.10 -0.48
N ILE A 69 -12.21 -14.36 0.23
CA ILE A 69 -11.90 -15.67 0.82
C ILE A 69 -12.07 -15.58 2.33
N ARG A 70 -12.97 -16.41 2.89
CA ARG A 70 -13.06 -16.61 4.34
C ARG A 70 -11.86 -17.42 4.78
N THR A 71 -11.12 -16.90 5.76
CA THR A 71 -9.90 -17.50 6.30
C THR A 71 -10.20 -18.07 7.69
N ASP A 72 -10.00 -19.37 7.84
CA ASP A 72 -10.27 -20.18 9.04
C ASP A 72 -9.27 -21.35 9.14
N SER A 73 -9.45 -22.20 10.14
CA SER A 73 -8.56 -23.35 10.38
C SER A 73 -8.52 -24.38 9.23
N HIS A 74 -9.51 -24.38 8.34
CA HIS A 74 -9.58 -25.28 7.19
C HIS A 74 -8.93 -24.69 5.92
N THR A 75 -8.53 -23.43 5.97
CA THR A 75 -8.05 -22.71 4.80
C THR A 75 -6.63 -23.15 4.41
N LYS A 76 -6.44 -23.47 3.12
CA LYS A 76 -5.15 -23.92 2.55
C LYS A 76 -4.31 -22.78 1.95
N ILE A 77 -4.18 -21.68 2.68
CA ILE A 77 -3.41 -20.51 2.22
C ILE A 77 -1.91 -20.63 2.46
N PHE A 78 -1.49 -21.39 3.48
CA PHE A 78 -0.07 -21.67 3.69
C PHE A 78 0.42 -22.78 2.76
N ASN A 79 1.62 -22.58 2.21
CA ASN A 79 2.37 -23.66 1.56
C ASN A 79 2.88 -24.66 2.62
N ASP A 80 3.37 -25.81 2.18
CA ASP A 80 3.76 -26.90 3.10
C ASP A 80 4.96 -26.57 4.00
N ASN A 81 5.78 -25.57 3.62
CA ASN A 81 6.83 -25.06 4.49
C ASN A 81 6.22 -24.23 5.63
N LEU A 82 5.35 -23.27 5.32
CA LEU A 82 4.75 -22.38 6.32
C LEU A 82 3.82 -23.12 7.29
N LYS A 83 3.11 -24.17 6.84
CA LYS A 83 2.26 -25.01 7.72
C LYS A 83 3.05 -25.69 8.85
N GLN A 84 4.37 -25.86 8.68
CA GLN A 84 5.20 -26.47 9.72
C GLN A 84 5.37 -25.52 10.90
N ILE A 85 5.45 -24.22 10.67
CA ILE A 85 5.74 -23.22 11.70
C ILE A 85 4.55 -22.32 12.04
N CYS A 86 3.49 -22.31 11.24
CA CYS A 86 2.33 -21.45 11.44
C CYS A 86 1.00 -22.16 11.19
N ASN A 87 -0.06 -21.67 11.84
CA ASN A 87 -1.43 -22.13 11.67
C ASN A 87 -2.43 -20.96 11.61
N ILE A 88 -3.54 -21.21 10.91
CA ILE A 88 -4.70 -20.32 10.93
C ILE A 88 -5.68 -20.87 11.97
N LEU A 89 -6.22 -19.99 12.80
CA LEU A 89 -7.27 -20.31 13.76
C LEU A 89 -8.63 -19.86 13.25
N ASP A 90 -9.69 -20.42 13.82
CA ASP A 90 -11.04 -19.94 13.57
C ASP A 90 -11.24 -18.54 14.18
N PRO A 91 -12.10 -17.68 13.59
CA PRO A 91 -12.32 -16.32 14.09
C PRO A 91 -12.74 -16.24 15.57
N LYS A 92 -13.41 -17.27 16.08
CA LYS A 92 -13.85 -17.38 17.48
C LYS A 92 -12.70 -17.60 18.47
N ASP A 93 -11.56 -18.12 18.01
CA ASP A 93 -10.41 -18.49 18.84
C ASP A 93 -9.33 -17.38 18.84
N TYR A 94 -9.71 -16.15 18.45
CA TYR A 94 -8.78 -15.02 18.30
C TYR A 94 -8.01 -14.67 19.59
N SER A 95 -8.58 -14.97 20.76
CA SER A 95 -7.92 -14.73 22.06
C SER A 95 -6.68 -15.60 22.27
N LEU A 96 -6.58 -16.71 21.52
CA LEU A 96 -5.44 -17.62 21.54
C LEU A 96 -4.43 -17.31 20.42
N ALA A 97 -4.78 -16.46 19.46
CA ALA A 97 -3.93 -16.15 18.32
C ALA A 97 -2.73 -15.29 18.72
N ASP A 98 -1.59 -15.47 18.06
CA ASP A 98 -0.44 -14.57 18.17
C ASP A 98 -0.66 -13.29 17.33
N SER A 99 -1.46 -13.38 16.27
CA SER A 99 -1.83 -12.24 15.43
C SER A 99 -3.31 -12.27 15.06
N VAL A 100 -3.98 -11.14 15.15
CA VAL A 100 -5.38 -10.96 14.78
C VAL A 100 -5.48 -9.88 13.73
N PHE A 101 -6.08 -10.23 12.60
CA PHE A 101 -6.33 -9.32 11.50
C PHE A 101 -7.83 -9.14 11.31
N VAL A 102 -8.26 -7.88 11.27
CA VAL A 102 -9.68 -7.56 11.21
C VAL A 102 -9.92 -6.30 10.39
N SER A 103 -10.90 -6.41 9.49
CA SER A 103 -11.45 -5.25 8.80
C SER A 103 -12.16 -4.37 9.82
N LEU A 104 -11.94 -3.07 9.73
CA LEU A 104 -12.63 -2.09 10.56
C LEU A 104 -14.16 -2.24 10.46
N VAL A 105 -14.65 -2.69 9.31
CA VAL A 105 -16.07 -2.95 9.05
C VAL A 105 -16.64 -4.11 9.88
N ASP A 106 -15.87 -5.19 10.05
CA ASP A 106 -16.28 -6.35 10.84
C ASP A 106 -16.03 -6.15 12.35
N PHE A 107 -15.28 -5.11 12.70
CA PHE A 107 -14.82 -4.90 14.07
C PHE A 107 -15.95 -4.55 15.06
N VAL A 108 -17.11 -4.11 14.57
CA VAL A 108 -18.30 -3.88 15.39
C VAL A 108 -18.77 -5.11 16.16
N ARG A 109 -18.32 -6.31 15.77
CA ARG A 109 -18.67 -7.58 16.39
C ARG A 109 -17.82 -7.96 17.62
N PHE A 110 -16.76 -7.22 17.94
CA PHE A 110 -15.91 -7.52 19.11
C PHE A 110 -16.52 -7.04 20.42
N PRO A 111 -16.37 -7.77 21.54
CA PRO A 111 -16.92 -7.34 22.83
C PRO A 111 -16.29 -6.01 23.28
N ILE A 112 -17.08 -5.17 23.95
CA ILE A 112 -16.55 -3.97 24.61
C ILE A 112 -15.83 -4.43 25.88
N LEU A 113 -14.65 -3.90 26.12
CA LEU A 113 -13.96 -4.10 27.40
C LEU A 113 -14.80 -3.49 28.51
N SER A 114 -15.33 -4.32 29.39
CA SER A 114 -15.87 -3.88 30.68
C SER A 114 -14.75 -3.99 31.72
N ASN A 115 -14.77 -3.11 32.73
CA ASN A 115 -13.88 -3.10 33.91
C ASN A 115 -12.64 -2.19 33.86
N GLY A 116 -12.54 -1.25 32.90
CA GLY A 116 -11.53 -0.18 32.92
C GLY A 116 -10.07 -0.62 32.66
N ILE A 117 -9.84 -1.91 32.37
CA ILE A 117 -8.54 -2.44 31.97
C ILE A 117 -8.44 -2.41 30.44
N SER A 118 -7.36 -1.82 29.92
CA SER A 118 -7.09 -1.73 28.49
C SER A 118 -6.76 -3.11 27.88
N TYR A 119 -7.30 -3.41 26.69
CA TYR A 119 -7.07 -4.69 25.99
C TYR A 119 -5.57 -4.91 25.75
N ARG A 120 -4.87 -3.86 25.31
CA ARG A 120 -3.41 -3.85 25.15
C ARG A 120 -2.66 -4.25 26.41
N SER A 121 -3.16 -3.90 27.60
CA SER A 121 -2.54 -4.29 28.86
C SER A 121 -2.66 -5.79 29.15
N GLN A 122 -3.76 -6.42 28.73
CA GLN A 122 -4.01 -7.87 28.91
C GLN A 122 -3.33 -8.71 27.83
N HIS A 123 -3.25 -8.21 26.60
CA HIS A 123 -2.78 -8.96 25.43
C HIS A 123 -1.52 -8.35 24.80
N GLN A 124 -0.52 -8.04 25.63
CA GLN A 124 0.71 -7.35 25.20
C GLN A 124 1.51 -8.11 24.13
N SER A 125 1.35 -9.43 24.05
CA SER A 125 2.04 -10.28 23.08
C SER A 125 1.29 -10.46 21.76
N GLN A 126 0.05 -9.97 21.61
CA GLN A 126 -0.71 -10.15 20.38
C GLN A 126 -0.45 -9.00 19.40
N LEU A 127 -0.30 -9.33 18.12
CA LEU A 127 -0.32 -8.34 17.03
C LEU A 127 -1.76 -8.14 16.57
N TRP A 128 -2.28 -6.91 16.68
CA TRP A 128 -3.63 -6.55 16.27
C TRP A 128 -3.58 -5.58 15.10
N ILE A 129 -3.99 -6.08 13.94
CA ILE A 129 -3.93 -5.37 12.67
C ILE A 129 -5.33 -4.86 12.33
N VAL A 130 -5.49 -3.54 12.26
CA VAL A 130 -6.68 -2.94 11.65
C VAL A 130 -6.50 -2.90 10.14
N HIS A 131 -7.50 -3.38 9.42
CA HIS A 131 -7.55 -3.33 7.97
C HIS A 131 -8.66 -2.43 7.45
N SER A 132 -8.34 -1.61 6.45
CA SER A 132 -9.34 -0.79 5.78
C SER A 132 -8.90 -0.41 4.38
N GLU A 133 -9.73 -0.74 3.40
CA GLU A 133 -9.63 -0.29 2.01
C GLU A 133 -10.64 0.83 1.70
N GLU A 134 -11.23 1.43 2.74
CA GLU A 134 -12.30 2.43 2.60
C GLU A 134 -11.96 3.77 3.22
N SER A 135 -12.57 4.82 2.68
CA SER A 135 -12.40 6.16 3.23
C SER A 135 -12.97 6.27 4.65
N PRO A 136 -12.45 7.17 5.50
CA PRO A 136 -12.84 7.20 6.90
C PRO A 136 -14.35 7.28 7.19
N ARG A 137 -15.11 8.08 6.43
CA ARG A 137 -16.58 8.17 6.60
C ARG A 137 -17.32 6.93 6.14
N ASN A 138 -16.89 6.32 5.04
CA ASN A 138 -17.54 5.08 4.57
C ASN A 138 -17.34 3.96 5.59
N SER A 139 -16.16 3.91 6.21
CA SER A 139 -15.90 3.02 7.35
C SER A 139 -16.78 3.39 8.56
N TYR A 140 -16.99 4.68 8.84
CA TYR A 140 -17.79 5.15 10.00
C TYR A 140 -19.28 4.82 9.92
N ARG A 141 -19.92 4.84 8.73
CA ARG A 141 -21.35 4.44 8.58
C ARG A 141 -21.65 3.04 9.12
N ILE A 142 -20.63 2.22 9.28
CA ILE A 142 -20.73 0.84 9.77
C ILE A 142 -20.43 0.78 11.28
N ILE A 143 -19.57 1.68 11.79
CA ILE A 143 -19.14 1.77 13.19
C ILE A 143 -20.11 2.58 14.06
N ASP A 144 -21.08 3.30 13.48
CA ASP A 144 -22.12 4.10 14.17
C ASP A 144 -22.85 3.37 15.33
N MET A 145 -22.65 2.06 15.46
CA MET A 145 -23.07 1.22 16.60
C MET A 145 -22.19 1.32 17.87
N LYS A 146 -20.97 1.90 17.83
CA LYS A 146 -20.02 1.96 18.96
C LYS A 146 -19.25 3.29 19.04
N ASN A 147 -18.89 3.71 20.25
CA ASN A 147 -18.00 4.86 20.44
C ASN A 147 -16.59 4.52 19.94
N ILE A 148 -16.11 5.22 18.91
CA ILE A 148 -14.86 4.89 18.22
C ILE A 148 -13.63 4.96 19.15
N THR A 149 -13.69 5.75 20.23
CA THR A 149 -12.62 5.84 21.23
C THR A 149 -12.45 4.55 22.02
N ASP A 150 -13.50 3.74 22.15
CA ASP A 150 -13.45 2.43 22.84
C ASP A 150 -12.55 1.43 22.07
N LEU A 151 -12.20 1.76 20.82
CA LEU A 151 -11.41 0.94 19.91
C LEU A 151 -9.94 1.37 19.86
N ASP A 152 -9.56 2.49 20.51
CA ASP A 152 -8.19 3.01 20.49
C ASP A 152 -7.17 2.10 21.17
N ASP A 153 -7.64 1.18 22.00
CA ASP A 153 -6.83 0.27 22.80
C ASP A 153 -6.70 -1.14 22.23
N TRP A 154 -7.18 -1.39 21.02
CA TRP A 154 -7.14 -2.73 20.42
C TRP A 154 -5.95 -2.91 19.48
N PHE A 155 -5.61 -1.91 18.68
CA PHE A 155 -4.70 -2.09 17.55
C PHE A 155 -3.27 -1.62 17.84
N ASN A 156 -2.32 -2.31 17.22
CA ASN A 156 -0.90 -1.94 17.23
C ASN A 156 -0.25 -1.97 15.85
N LEU A 157 -0.94 -2.48 14.81
CA LEU A 157 -0.52 -2.38 13.41
C LEU A 157 -1.69 -1.92 12.50
N THR A 158 -1.36 -1.23 11.41
CA THR A 158 -2.30 -0.73 10.39
C THR A 158 -2.08 -1.40 9.04
N SER A 159 -3.17 -1.68 8.33
CA SER A 159 -3.16 -2.23 6.97
C SER A 159 -4.15 -1.47 6.09
N THR A 160 -3.65 -0.41 5.43
CA THR A 160 -4.51 0.54 4.69
C THR A 160 -3.87 1.01 3.39
N PHE A 161 -4.63 1.77 2.59
CA PHE A 161 -4.10 2.43 1.38
C PHE A 161 -3.08 3.54 1.66
N LYS A 162 -2.86 3.92 2.92
CA LYS A 162 -1.88 4.94 3.25
C LYS A 162 -0.46 4.39 3.15
N PRO A 163 0.47 5.07 2.44
CA PRO A 163 1.86 4.63 2.31
C PRO A 163 2.58 4.47 3.64
N GLU A 164 2.18 5.26 4.64
CA GLU A 164 2.73 5.23 5.98
C GLU A 164 2.21 4.10 6.86
N SER A 165 1.20 3.34 6.42
CA SER A 165 0.73 2.17 7.17
C SER A 165 1.81 1.11 7.34
N ASP A 166 1.71 0.33 8.41
CA ASP A 166 2.61 -0.81 8.67
C ASP A 166 2.57 -1.80 7.51
N PHE A 167 1.36 -2.04 6.99
CA PHE A 167 1.10 -2.73 5.73
C PHE A 167 0.43 -1.77 4.75
N HIS A 168 1.17 -1.28 3.77
CA HIS A 168 0.59 -0.48 2.70
C HIS A 168 -0.12 -1.38 1.67
N ILE A 169 -1.43 -1.18 1.52
CA ILE A 169 -2.28 -1.87 0.53
C ILE A 169 -2.54 -0.95 -0.66
N GLN A 170 -1.91 -1.24 -1.79
CA GLN A 170 -2.26 -0.59 -3.04
C GLN A 170 -3.42 -1.34 -3.70
N TYR A 171 -4.47 -0.63 -4.13
CA TYR A 171 -5.67 -1.25 -4.70
C TYR A 171 -5.36 -2.13 -5.93
N ARG A 172 -4.53 -1.62 -6.84
CA ARG A 172 -3.89 -2.37 -7.93
C ARG A 172 -2.55 -1.79 -8.31
N GLY A 173 -1.77 -2.57 -9.04
CA GLY A 173 -0.53 -2.11 -9.66
C GLY A 173 -0.47 -2.39 -11.15
N TYR A 174 0.67 -2.02 -11.74
CA TYR A 174 1.00 -2.27 -13.13
C TYR A 174 2.44 -2.72 -13.28
N ARG A 175 2.74 -3.45 -14.37
CA ARG A 175 4.10 -3.78 -14.79
C ARG A 175 4.36 -3.34 -16.21
N ILE A 176 5.63 -3.20 -16.55
CA ILE A 176 6.04 -3.13 -17.96
C ILE A 176 5.75 -4.48 -18.62
N LYS A 177 5.12 -4.46 -19.80
CA LYS A 177 4.89 -5.70 -20.54
C LYS A 177 6.22 -6.35 -20.94
N PRO A 178 6.39 -7.68 -20.83
CA PRO A 178 7.65 -8.35 -21.17
C PRO A 178 8.17 -7.98 -22.55
N GLU A 179 7.30 -7.95 -23.57
CA GLU A 179 7.66 -7.59 -24.94
C GLU A 179 8.18 -6.15 -25.08
N ILE A 180 7.71 -5.23 -24.24
CA ILE A 180 8.17 -3.84 -24.23
C ILE A 180 9.53 -3.72 -23.53
N GLY A 181 9.71 -4.44 -22.42
CA GLY A 181 11.00 -4.47 -21.75
C GLY A 181 12.08 -5.15 -22.59
N ASP A 182 11.75 -6.25 -23.29
CA ASP A 182 12.66 -6.93 -24.21
C ASP A 182 13.04 -6.02 -25.38
N LEU A 183 12.07 -5.27 -25.91
CA LEU A 183 12.33 -4.28 -26.96
C LEU A 183 13.28 -3.18 -26.49
N LEU A 184 13.05 -2.62 -25.30
CA LEU A 184 13.91 -1.59 -24.71
C LEU A 184 15.33 -2.11 -24.49
N LYS A 185 15.47 -3.31 -23.93
CA LYS A 185 16.76 -3.93 -23.64
C LYS A 185 17.51 -4.32 -24.90
N ASN A 186 16.90 -5.11 -25.77
CA ASN A 186 17.59 -5.80 -26.86
C ASN A 186 17.72 -4.95 -28.12
N LYS A 187 16.76 -4.05 -28.37
CA LYS A 187 16.73 -3.24 -29.60
C LYS A 187 17.13 -1.79 -29.38
N LEU A 188 16.74 -1.21 -28.24
CA LEU A 188 16.99 0.20 -27.94
C LEU A 188 18.17 0.40 -26.98
N ASN A 189 18.78 -0.67 -26.48
CA ASN A 189 19.90 -0.65 -25.53
C ASN A 189 19.61 0.21 -24.27
N ILE A 190 18.35 0.24 -23.84
CA ILE A 190 17.90 0.92 -22.63
C ILE A 190 17.75 -0.14 -21.54
N SER A 191 18.66 -0.11 -20.57
CA SER A 191 18.55 -0.96 -19.38
C SER A 191 17.47 -0.43 -18.46
N LEU A 192 16.53 -1.30 -18.09
CA LEU A 192 15.57 -1.03 -17.03
C LEU A 192 16.12 -1.62 -15.73
N HIS A 193 15.97 -0.88 -14.62
CA HIS A 193 16.27 -1.45 -13.31
C HIS A 193 15.44 -2.72 -13.11
N GLN A 194 16.12 -3.80 -12.73
CA GLN A 194 15.45 -5.02 -12.34
C GLN A 194 14.75 -4.82 -11.00
N SER A 195 13.55 -5.39 -10.96
CA SER A 195 12.90 -6.02 -9.82
C SER A 195 13.70 -5.93 -8.55
N ILE A 196 14.65 -6.85 -8.53
CA ILE A 196 15.32 -7.34 -7.36
C ILE A 196 16.80 -7.04 -7.44
N ASN A 197 17.26 -6.12 -6.60
CA ASN A 197 18.66 -5.97 -6.26
C ASN A 197 18.89 -6.50 -4.84
N LEU A 198 18.68 -7.80 -4.68
CA LEU A 198 19.00 -8.53 -3.45
C LEU A 198 20.24 -9.35 -3.69
N THR A 199 21.37 -8.90 -3.14
CA THR A 199 22.49 -9.76 -2.83
C THR A 199 21.98 -10.80 -1.83
N LEU A 200 21.68 -11.99 -2.34
CA LEU A 200 21.31 -13.18 -1.56
C LEU A 200 22.49 -13.70 -0.71
N ASP A 201 23.67 -13.14 -0.92
CA ASP A 201 24.94 -13.47 -0.27
C ASP A 201 24.87 -13.45 1.27
N LEU A 202 23.83 -12.84 1.87
CA LEU A 202 23.58 -12.84 3.31
C LEU A 202 23.09 -14.17 3.90
N LEU A 203 22.72 -15.15 3.07
CA LEU A 203 22.20 -16.44 3.54
C LEU A 203 23.10 -17.62 3.17
N SER A 204 24.35 -17.36 2.77
CA SER A 204 25.33 -18.40 2.45
C SER A 204 25.59 -19.29 3.67
N ASP A 205 25.06 -20.52 3.62
CA ASP A 205 25.42 -21.85 4.15
C ASP A 205 26.26 -22.01 5.44
N THR A 206 26.62 -20.94 6.13
CA THR A 206 27.26 -20.97 7.46
C THR A 206 26.17 -21.20 8.48
N PHE A 207 25.60 -22.41 8.43
CA PHE A 207 24.88 -23.00 9.53
C PHE A 207 25.83 -23.00 10.73
N ILE A 208 25.60 -22.08 11.67
CA ILE A 208 26.16 -22.25 13.00
C ILE A 208 25.45 -23.49 13.53
N ASN A 209 26.16 -24.62 13.59
CA ASN A 209 25.69 -25.85 14.23
C ASN A 209 25.27 -25.52 15.68
N GLY A 210 24.00 -25.22 15.86
CA GLY A 210 23.34 -25.00 17.14
C GLY A 210 22.36 -26.12 17.43
N SER A 211 22.35 -26.58 18.67
CA SER A 211 21.54 -27.68 19.20
C SER A 211 20.01 -27.47 19.17
N SER A 212 19.50 -26.27 18.84
CA SER A 212 18.06 -25.98 18.88
C SER A 212 17.36 -26.28 17.54
N ILE A 213 16.61 -27.39 17.50
CA ILE A 213 15.73 -27.79 16.38
C ILE A 213 14.83 -26.64 15.93
N TYR A 214 14.22 -25.89 16.86
CA TYR A 214 13.32 -24.77 16.54
C TYR A 214 13.96 -23.69 15.66
N LEU A 215 15.11 -23.14 16.07
CA LEU A 215 15.83 -22.10 15.34
C LEU A 215 16.22 -22.56 13.92
N ASN A 216 16.72 -23.79 13.80
CA ASN A 216 17.09 -24.37 12.51
C ASN A 216 15.88 -24.52 11.57
N THR A 217 14.75 -24.99 12.10
CA THR A 217 13.50 -25.11 11.32
C THR A 217 12.98 -23.76 10.85
N VAL A 218 12.87 -22.78 11.75
CA VAL A 218 12.35 -21.44 11.40
C VAL A 218 13.26 -20.75 10.39
N LEU A 219 14.58 -20.76 10.60
CA LEU A 219 15.53 -20.15 9.68
C LEU A 219 15.48 -20.79 8.30
N SER A 220 15.42 -22.13 8.22
CA SER A 220 15.31 -22.86 6.95
C SER A 220 14.05 -22.50 6.18
N ILE A 221 12.89 -22.43 6.86
CA ILE A 221 11.62 -22.07 6.23
C ILE A 221 11.63 -20.62 5.77
N PHE A 222 12.17 -19.71 6.58
CA PHE A 222 12.28 -18.29 6.22
C PHE A 222 13.15 -18.10 4.97
N HIS A 223 14.28 -18.80 4.90
CA HIS A 223 15.17 -18.81 3.74
C HIS A 223 14.46 -19.28 2.46
N LYS A 224 13.77 -20.44 2.53
CA LYS A 224 13.02 -21.00 1.40
C LYS A 224 11.92 -20.06 0.94
N GLU A 225 11.18 -19.47 1.87
CA GLU A 225 10.09 -18.54 1.54
C GLU A 225 10.64 -17.26 0.88
N LEU A 226 11.79 -16.74 1.33
CA LEU A 226 12.45 -15.60 0.69
C LEU A 226 12.82 -15.90 -0.76
N ILE A 227 13.45 -17.05 -1.02
CA ILE A 227 13.84 -17.46 -2.38
C ILE A 227 12.60 -17.64 -3.26
N ASN A 228 11.57 -18.30 -2.76
CA ASN A 228 10.32 -18.50 -3.49
C ASN A 228 9.68 -17.17 -3.87
N ARG A 229 9.60 -16.22 -2.94
CA ARG A 229 9.08 -14.87 -3.19
C ARG A 229 9.91 -14.13 -4.21
N LYS A 230 11.25 -14.20 -4.12
CA LYS A 230 12.15 -13.64 -5.12
C LYS A 230 11.84 -14.18 -6.52
N ASN A 231 11.70 -15.49 -6.67
CA ASN A 231 11.41 -16.13 -7.95
C ASN A 231 10.03 -15.73 -8.50
N ILE A 232 9.00 -15.70 -7.64
CA ILE A 232 7.67 -15.21 -7.99
C ILE A 232 7.76 -13.76 -8.48
N LEU A 233 8.49 -12.90 -7.79
CA LEU A 233 8.64 -11.50 -8.16
C LEU A 233 9.43 -11.31 -9.46
N LEU A 234 10.46 -12.10 -9.74
CA LEU A 234 11.13 -12.07 -11.06
C LEU A 234 10.20 -12.46 -12.20
N ASN A 235 9.33 -13.45 -11.97
CA ASN A 235 8.38 -13.91 -12.99
C ASN A 235 7.23 -12.92 -13.21
N ILE A 236 6.77 -12.29 -12.12
CA ILE A 236 5.73 -11.27 -12.15
C ILE A 236 6.35 -10.01 -12.76
N CYS A 237 7.38 -9.44 -12.14
CA CYS A 237 8.01 -8.16 -12.47
C CYS A 237 9.46 -8.32 -13.01
N PRO A 238 9.68 -8.88 -14.22
CA PRO A 238 11.03 -9.14 -14.74
C PRO A 238 11.86 -7.86 -14.96
N TYR A 239 11.16 -6.74 -15.21
CA TYR A 239 11.74 -5.41 -15.34
C TYR A 239 11.44 -4.59 -14.10
N THR A 240 10.40 -3.77 -14.10
CA THR A 240 9.95 -3.04 -12.90
C THR A 240 8.43 -3.02 -12.81
N CYS A 241 7.94 -2.76 -11.60
CA CYS A 241 6.53 -2.71 -11.27
C CYS A 241 6.20 -1.41 -10.55
N ASN A 242 5.05 -0.84 -10.89
CA ASN A 242 4.57 0.44 -10.37
C ASN A 242 5.59 1.59 -10.49
N GLN A 243 6.43 1.50 -11.52
CA GLN A 243 7.39 2.54 -11.88
C GLN A 243 7.13 2.89 -13.34
N PRO A 244 6.81 4.16 -13.64
CA PRO A 244 6.62 4.57 -15.01
C PRO A 244 7.95 4.53 -15.77
N LEU A 245 7.87 4.21 -17.06
CA LEU A 245 8.98 4.37 -17.99
C LEU A 245 9.45 5.84 -18.00
N SER A 246 10.76 6.05 -18.13
CA SER A 246 11.31 7.38 -18.29
C SER A 246 10.81 8.05 -19.57
N SER A 247 10.80 9.39 -19.60
CA SER A 247 10.44 10.15 -20.79
C SER A 247 11.30 9.79 -22.01
N HIS A 248 12.59 9.49 -21.78
CA HIS A 248 13.50 8.99 -22.81
C HIS A 248 13.06 7.64 -23.38
N ALA A 249 12.74 6.66 -22.51
CA ALA A 249 12.25 5.35 -22.95
C ALA A 249 10.94 5.47 -23.74
N ILE A 250 9.99 6.29 -23.27
CA ILE A 250 8.72 6.53 -23.96
C ILE A 250 8.95 7.14 -25.34
N LYS A 251 9.87 8.11 -25.46
CA LYS A 251 10.21 8.75 -26.75
C LYS A 251 10.80 7.74 -27.73
N SER A 252 11.72 6.89 -27.28
CA SER A 252 12.34 5.84 -28.10
C SER A 252 11.36 4.75 -28.54
N LEU A 253 10.29 4.54 -27.77
CA LEU A 253 9.22 3.59 -28.10
C LEU A 253 8.20 4.12 -29.11
N GLN A 254 8.06 5.44 -29.28
CA GLN A 254 7.02 6.04 -30.14
C GLN A 254 6.91 5.40 -31.55
N PRO A 255 8.01 5.09 -32.28
CA PRO A 255 7.92 4.46 -33.60
C PRO A 255 7.32 3.05 -33.60
N TYR A 256 7.29 2.39 -32.44
CA TYR A 256 6.78 1.02 -32.26
C TYR A 256 5.35 0.98 -31.73
N LEU A 257 4.82 2.12 -31.27
CA LEU A 257 3.47 2.19 -30.73
C LEU A 257 2.45 2.31 -31.86
N LYS A 258 1.43 1.46 -31.80
CA LYS A 258 0.27 1.52 -32.70
C LYS A 258 -0.61 2.68 -32.31
N GLN A 259 -1.28 3.28 -33.28
CA GLN A 259 -2.27 4.31 -32.98
C GLN A 259 -3.58 3.66 -32.54
N THR A 260 -4.04 3.97 -31.32
CA THR A 260 -5.27 3.40 -30.75
C THR A 260 -6.52 4.07 -31.34
N LYS A 261 -7.13 3.46 -32.37
CA LYS A 261 -8.35 3.96 -33.01
C LYS A 261 -9.56 3.76 -32.11
N GLN A 262 -10.24 4.86 -31.77
CA GLN A 262 -11.49 4.86 -31.04
C GLN A 262 -12.54 5.65 -31.82
N LYS A 263 -13.78 5.15 -31.83
CA LYS A 263 -14.88 5.75 -32.57
C LYS A 263 -15.25 7.10 -31.95
N ILE A 264 -15.33 8.15 -32.77
CA ILE A 264 -15.91 9.43 -32.35
C ILE A 264 -17.42 9.33 -32.55
N LEU A 265 -18.19 9.42 -31.47
CA LEU A 265 -19.65 9.46 -31.57
C LEU A 265 -20.15 10.82 -32.06
N ASN A 266 -19.63 11.91 -31.47
CA ASN A 266 -19.95 13.28 -31.84
C ASN A 266 -18.76 14.19 -31.50
N GLN A 267 -18.38 15.08 -32.42
CA GLN A 267 -17.24 16.01 -32.21
C GLN A 267 -17.63 17.27 -31.41
N ASN A 268 -18.91 17.61 -31.37
CA ASN A 268 -19.44 18.81 -30.72
C ASN A 268 -20.04 18.52 -29.33
N ILE A 269 -20.33 17.25 -29.04
CA ILE A 269 -20.81 16.80 -27.74
C ILE A 269 -19.78 15.85 -27.14
N VAL A 270 -19.29 16.18 -25.95
CA VAL A 270 -18.43 15.32 -25.15
C VAL A 270 -19.31 14.40 -24.31
N TYR A 271 -19.31 13.11 -24.64
CA TYR A 271 -20.00 12.09 -23.86
C TYR A 271 -19.08 11.54 -22.77
N ILE A 272 -19.57 11.56 -21.52
CA ILE A 272 -18.88 11.09 -20.33
C ILE A 272 -19.78 10.10 -19.59
N ALA A 273 -19.25 8.96 -19.17
CA ALA A 273 -20.00 8.03 -18.32
C ALA A 273 -19.65 8.25 -16.84
N TRP A 274 -20.61 8.01 -15.95
CA TRP A 274 -20.39 7.96 -14.51
C TRP A 274 -21.18 6.83 -13.85
N PHE A 275 -20.46 5.84 -13.30
CA PHE A 275 -21.06 4.75 -12.50
C PHE A 275 -21.04 5.13 -11.02
N VAL A 276 -22.21 5.35 -10.43
CA VAL A 276 -22.33 5.92 -9.09
C VAL A 276 -23.58 5.43 -8.34
N SER A 277 -23.36 4.97 -7.11
CA SER A 277 -24.42 4.48 -6.21
C SER A 277 -24.38 5.09 -4.80
N ASN A 278 -23.40 5.95 -4.49
CA ASN A 278 -23.32 6.69 -3.23
C ASN A 278 -23.45 8.19 -3.52
N CYS A 279 -24.53 8.81 -3.07
CA CYS A 279 -25.01 10.09 -3.63
C CYS A 279 -24.90 11.29 -2.67
N ASN A 280 -24.05 11.18 -1.66
CA ASN A 280 -23.78 12.25 -0.70
C ASN A 280 -22.40 12.00 -0.10
N THR A 281 -21.36 12.48 -0.76
CA THR A 281 -19.98 12.13 -0.42
C THR A 281 -19.19 13.30 0.13
N HIS A 282 -18.13 13.03 0.91
CA HIS A 282 -17.27 14.10 1.45
C HIS A 282 -16.53 14.86 0.37
N SER A 283 -16.20 14.18 -0.72
CA SER A 283 -15.53 14.81 -1.84
C SER A 283 -16.37 15.89 -2.51
N ARG A 284 -17.69 15.96 -2.22
CA ARG A 284 -18.66 16.81 -2.93
C ARG A 284 -18.54 16.65 -4.44
N ARG A 285 -18.26 15.42 -4.88
CA ARG A 285 -18.11 15.09 -6.30
C ARG A 285 -19.41 15.37 -7.05
N GLU A 286 -20.53 15.27 -6.36
CA GLU A 286 -21.87 15.57 -6.87
C GLU A 286 -21.97 17.03 -7.35
N ASP A 287 -21.46 17.97 -6.55
CA ASP A 287 -21.43 19.40 -6.90
C ASP A 287 -20.53 19.66 -8.10
N TYR A 288 -19.37 18.98 -8.15
CA TYR A 288 -18.45 19.08 -9.27
C TYR A 288 -19.09 18.58 -10.57
N VAL A 289 -19.79 17.43 -10.51
CA VAL A 289 -20.51 16.88 -11.66
C VAL A 289 -21.63 17.82 -12.13
N ASN A 290 -22.39 18.41 -11.21
CA ASN A 290 -23.44 19.38 -11.57
C ASN A 290 -22.88 20.58 -12.35
N LYS A 291 -21.77 21.16 -11.87
CA LYS A 291 -21.09 22.27 -12.55
C LYS A 291 -20.47 21.86 -13.89
N LEU A 292 -19.96 20.64 -14.01
CA LEU A 292 -19.42 20.13 -15.27
C LEU A 292 -20.54 19.87 -16.30
N ARG A 293 -21.69 19.36 -15.86
CA ARG A 293 -22.89 19.17 -16.70
C ARG A 293 -23.51 20.46 -17.21
N SER A 294 -23.34 21.58 -16.49
CA SER A 294 -23.82 22.88 -16.96
C SER A 294 -22.94 23.48 -18.06
N GLN A 295 -21.77 22.90 -18.34
CA GLN A 295 -20.89 23.36 -19.40
C GLN A 295 -21.46 22.99 -20.77
N LYS A 296 -21.44 23.95 -21.70
CA LYS A 296 -22.00 23.77 -23.05
C LYS A 296 -21.36 22.58 -23.77
N GLY A 297 -22.18 21.67 -24.27
CA GLY A 297 -21.74 20.51 -25.04
C GLY A 297 -21.07 19.41 -24.22
N ILE A 298 -21.15 19.45 -22.89
CA ILE A 298 -20.81 18.31 -22.03
C ILE A 298 -22.07 17.51 -21.71
N HIS A 299 -22.05 16.22 -21.99
CA HIS A 299 -23.14 15.29 -21.67
C HIS A 299 -22.61 14.17 -20.77
N ILE A 300 -23.22 14.01 -19.59
CA ILE A 300 -22.80 13.01 -18.61
C ILE A 300 -23.94 12.02 -18.38
N ASP A 301 -23.73 10.77 -18.79
CA ASP A 301 -24.63 9.66 -18.54
C ASP A 301 -24.36 9.06 -17.16
N ILE A 302 -25.42 8.96 -16.35
CA ILE A 302 -25.32 8.54 -14.95
C ILE A 302 -25.96 7.17 -14.78
N TYR A 303 -25.14 6.22 -14.37
CA TYR A 303 -25.51 4.83 -14.13
C TYR A 303 -25.44 4.53 -12.63
N GLY A 304 -26.33 3.66 -12.13
CA GLY A 304 -26.38 3.26 -10.72
C GLY A 304 -27.46 3.98 -9.92
N ASN A 305 -27.39 3.89 -8.58
CA ASN A 305 -28.48 4.31 -7.70
C ASN A 305 -28.68 5.83 -7.63
N CYS A 306 -27.68 6.63 -8.02
CA CYS A 306 -27.83 8.09 -8.00
C CYS A 306 -28.57 8.65 -9.22
N LYS A 307 -28.90 7.84 -10.24
CA LYS A 307 -29.53 8.31 -11.48
C LYS A 307 -30.82 9.13 -11.25
N SER A 308 -31.61 8.77 -10.23
CA SER A 308 -32.89 9.41 -9.91
C SER A 308 -32.71 10.83 -9.40
N ILE A 309 -31.62 11.08 -8.66
CA ILE A 309 -31.27 12.41 -8.13
C ILE A 309 -30.94 13.39 -9.26
N TYR A 310 -30.43 12.86 -10.37
CA TYR A 310 -29.93 13.64 -11.49
C TYR A 310 -30.88 13.74 -12.68
N HIS A 311 -32.11 13.22 -12.53
CA HIS A 311 -33.12 13.12 -13.59
C HIS A 311 -32.57 12.56 -14.90
N SER A 312 -31.60 11.64 -14.82
CA SER A 312 -31.01 11.00 -15.99
C SER A 312 -32.05 10.06 -16.61
N PRO A 313 -32.24 10.06 -17.95
CA PRO A 313 -33.18 9.15 -18.59
C PRO A 313 -32.85 7.70 -18.23
N ILE A 314 -33.89 6.85 -18.15
CA ILE A 314 -33.73 5.43 -17.85
C ILE A 314 -32.88 4.82 -18.97
N SER A 315 -31.60 4.55 -18.71
CA SER A 315 -30.80 3.74 -19.63
C SER A 315 -31.38 2.32 -19.63
N SER A 316 -31.78 1.82 -20.79
CA SER A 316 -32.22 0.42 -20.98
C SER A 316 -31.15 -0.61 -20.63
N ILE A 317 -29.89 -0.17 -20.48
CA ILE A 317 -28.77 -1.01 -20.06
C ILE A 317 -28.86 -1.25 -18.55
N GLN A 318 -29.60 -2.30 -18.17
CA GLN A 318 -29.56 -2.86 -16.83
C GLN A 318 -28.27 -3.69 -16.66
N CYS A 319 -27.18 -3.08 -16.18
CA CYS A 319 -26.15 -3.87 -15.51
C CYS A 319 -26.71 -4.26 -14.13
N GLN A 320 -27.43 -5.39 -14.05
CA GLN A 320 -28.00 -5.90 -12.79
C GLN A 320 -26.92 -6.32 -11.78
N THR A 321 -25.66 -6.44 -12.21
CA THR A 321 -24.50 -6.71 -11.35
C THR A 321 -23.29 -5.90 -11.84
N LEU A 322 -22.48 -5.40 -10.91
CA LEU A 322 -21.16 -4.78 -11.16
C LEU A 322 -20.12 -5.81 -11.66
N LYS A 323 -20.51 -6.74 -12.55
CA LYS A 323 -19.56 -7.62 -13.23
C LYS A 323 -18.80 -6.78 -14.27
N SER A 324 -17.47 -6.83 -14.19
CA SER A 324 -16.53 -6.02 -14.98
C SER A 324 -16.89 -5.91 -16.47
N ASN A 325 -17.32 -7.02 -17.07
CA ASN A 325 -17.59 -7.08 -18.51
C ASN A 325 -18.79 -6.20 -18.95
N CYS A 326 -19.78 -5.97 -18.08
CA CYS A 326 -20.93 -5.12 -18.44
C CYS A 326 -20.52 -3.65 -18.51
N THR A 327 -19.79 -3.17 -17.50
CA THR A 327 -19.34 -1.79 -17.42
C THR A 327 -18.26 -1.48 -18.46
N GLU A 328 -17.38 -2.43 -18.74
CA GLU A 328 -16.38 -2.31 -19.82
C GLU A 328 -17.06 -2.11 -21.17
N ASN A 329 -18.09 -2.93 -21.49
CA ASN A 329 -18.83 -2.80 -22.76
C ASN A 329 -19.56 -1.46 -22.90
N ILE A 330 -20.13 -0.92 -21.80
CA ILE A 330 -20.73 0.41 -21.82
C ILE A 330 -19.68 1.46 -22.15
N LEU A 331 -18.53 1.41 -21.46
CA LEU A 331 -17.45 2.41 -21.58
C LEU A 331 -16.82 2.47 -22.97
N LEU A 332 -16.94 1.42 -23.80
CA LEU A 332 -16.52 1.46 -25.20
C LEU A 332 -17.23 2.55 -26.02
N ASN A 333 -18.40 3.03 -25.57
CA ASN A 333 -19.15 4.12 -26.20
C ASN A 333 -18.73 5.50 -25.68
N TYR A 334 -17.80 5.59 -24.72
CA TYR A 334 -17.41 6.85 -24.10
C TYR A 334 -15.93 7.11 -24.32
N ARG A 335 -15.58 8.39 -24.46
CA ARG A 335 -14.18 8.81 -24.46
C ARG A 335 -13.68 9.14 -23.07
N PHE A 336 -14.60 9.51 -22.18
CA PHE A 336 -14.25 9.90 -20.83
C PHE A 336 -15.12 9.16 -19.82
N TYR A 337 -14.53 8.91 -18.67
CA TYR A 337 -15.20 8.27 -17.55
C TYR A 337 -14.89 9.05 -16.27
N LEU A 338 -15.89 9.32 -15.44
CA LEU A 338 -15.69 9.95 -14.15
C LEU A 338 -15.27 8.93 -13.09
N SER A 339 -13.97 8.90 -12.78
CA SER A 339 -13.38 8.10 -11.71
C SER A 339 -13.32 8.88 -10.39
N PHE A 340 -14.45 9.47 -9.98
CA PHE A 340 -14.53 10.35 -8.82
C PHE A 340 -14.72 9.58 -7.52
N GLU A 341 -13.80 9.76 -6.58
CA GLU A 341 -13.80 9.11 -5.27
C GLU A 341 -14.80 9.70 -4.29
N ASN A 342 -15.22 8.89 -3.31
CA ASN A 342 -16.17 9.31 -2.28
C ASN A 342 -15.57 10.33 -1.29
N SER A 343 -14.24 10.34 -1.13
CA SER A 343 -13.55 11.22 -0.20
C SER A 343 -12.24 11.68 -0.82
N LYS A 344 -11.79 12.89 -0.48
CA LYS A 344 -10.51 13.40 -0.94
C LYS A 344 -9.43 13.00 0.06
N CYS A 345 -8.87 11.81 -0.11
CA CYS A 345 -7.93 11.20 0.82
C CYS A 345 -6.63 10.79 0.14
N ASP A 346 -5.51 11.00 0.83
CA ASP A 346 -4.17 10.66 0.33
C ASP A 346 -4.09 9.16 0.03
N ALA A 347 -3.61 8.82 -1.17
CA ALA A 347 -3.52 7.47 -1.71
C ALA A 347 -4.84 6.67 -1.80
N TYR A 348 -6.02 7.27 -1.56
CA TYR A 348 -7.32 6.65 -1.78
C TYR A 348 -7.68 6.69 -3.28
N ILE A 349 -7.09 5.76 -4.03
CA ILE A 349 -7.29 5.56 -5.49
C ILE A 349 -7.78 4.13 -5.68
N THR A 350 -9.06 3.97 -6.02
CA THR A 350 -9.81 2.71 -5.86
C THR A 350 -10.13 2.02 -7.20
N GLU A 351 -11.13 1.11 -7.20
CA GLU A 351 -11.66 0.48 -8.41
C GLU A 351 -12.12 1.47 -9.47
N LYS A 352 -12.50 2.68 -9.07
CA LYS A 352 -12.98 3.71 -10.00
C LYS A 352 -11.88 4.07 -10.98
N TYR A 353 -10.65 4.25 -10.54
CA TYR A 353 -9.52 4.42 -11.45
C TYR A 353 -9.04 3.06 -11.98
N TRP A 354 -8.68 2.15 -11.07
CA TRP A 354 -7.91 0.94 -11.41
C TRP A 354 -8.66 -0.12 -12.20
N ILE A 355 -9.98 -0.20 -12.06
CA ILE A 355 -10.82 -1.21 -12.72
C ILE A 355 -11.66 -0.53 -13.77
N GLN A 356 -12.59 0.33 -13.36
CA GLN A 356 -13.57 0.92 -14.27
C GLN A 356 -12.91 1.87 -15.26
N GLY A 357 -12.03 2.75 -14.77
CA GLY A 357 -11.29 3.68 -15.62
C GLY A 357 -10.35 2.98 -16.60
N LEU A 358 -9.44 2.15 -16.10
CA LEU A 358 -8.42 1.55 -16.95
C LEU A 358 -8.93 0.40 -17.85
N ASN A 359 -9.86 -0.44 -17.40
CA ASN A 359 -10.38 -1.53 -18.25
C ASN A 359 -11.36 -1.04 -19.32
N GLY A 360 -12.07 0.07 -19.06
CA GLY A 360 -13.10 0.58 -19.95
C GLY A 360 -12.60 1.23 -21.24
N HIS A 361 -11.27 1.40 -21.40
CA HIS A 361 -10.64 2.10 -22.53
C HIS A 361 -11.15 3.54 -22.77
N ALA A 362 -11.86 4.12 -21.80
CA ALA A 362 -12.19 5.53 -21.74
C ALA A 362 -11.15 6.24 -20.85
N VAL A 363 -10.84 7.50 -21.14
CA VAL A 363 -9.89 8.26 -20.33
C VAL A 363 -10.53 8.63 -18.98
N PRO A 364 -10.00 8.14 -17.84
CA PRO A 364 -10.46 8.50 -16.51
C PRO A 364 -10.23 9.98 -16.24
N ILE A 365 -11.29 10.68 -15.82
CA ILE A 365 -11.21 11.99 -15.17
C ILE A 365 -11.27 11.72 -13.67
N VAL A 366 -10.22 12.09 -12.95
CA VAL A 366 -10.03 11.70 -11.54
C VAL A 366 -10.21 12.88 -10.59
N LEU A 367 -10.90 12.62 -9.48
CA LEU A 367 -11.10 13.51 -8.34
C LEU A 367 -11.08 12.65 -7.08
N GLY A 368 -10.17 12.91 -6.15
CA GLY A 368 -9.98 12.02 -5.00
C GLY A 368 -8.69 12.33 -4.25
N ALA A 369 -7.68 11.48 -4.39
CA ALA A 369 -6.33 11.73 -3.86
C ALA A 369 -5.63 12.91 -4.55
N LYS A 370 -4.60 13.48 -3.92
CA LYS A 370 -3.91 14.67 -4.47
C LYS A 370 -3.18 14.30 -5.75
N LYS A 371 -2.95 15.28 -6.62
CA LYS A 371 -2.24 15.08 -7.90
C LYS A 371 -0.91 14.37 -7.72
N GLU A 372 -0.12 14.74 -6.70
CA GLU A 372 1.19 14.13 -6.43
C GLU A 372 1.05 12.65 -6.07
N GLN A 373 -0.06 12.25 -5.43
CA GLN A 373 -0.34 10.86 -5.08
C GLN A 373 -0.71 10.05 -6.33
N TYR A 374 -1.49 10.61 -7.24
CA TYR A 374 -1.73 9.99 -8.55
C TYR A 374 -0.43 9.87 -9.35
N GLN A 375 0.41 10.90 -9.41
CA GLN A 375 1.70 10.85 -10.09
C GLN A 375 2.63 9.75 -9.55
N ARG A 376 2.56 9.47 -8.25
CA ARG A 376 3.39 8.45 -7.60
C ARG A 376 2.88 7.01 -7.77
N ILE A 377 1.57 6.82 -7.93
CA ILE A 377 0.94 5.49 -7.83
C ILE A 377 0.28 5.06 -9.15
N ALA A 378 -0.40 5.99 -9.83
CA ALA A 378 -1.14 5.73 -11.06
C ALA A 378 -0.21 5.65 -12.28
N ILE A 379 -0.72 5.10 -13.38
CA ILE A 379 0.05 5.00 -14.63
C ILE A 379 0.18 6.40 -15.23
N SER A 380 1.40 6.83 -15.53
CA SER A 380 1.65 8.13 -16.16
C SER A 380 0.88 8.29 -17.47
N ASN A 381 0.30 9.48 -17.67
CA ASN A 381 -0.45 9.83 -18.87
C ASN A 381 -1.62 8.86 -19.18
N SER A 382 -2.32 8.40 -18.14
CA SER A 382 -3.51 7.51 -18.26
C SER A 382 -4.78 8.11 -17.70
N TYR A 383 -4.77 9.34 -17.19
CA TYR A 383 -5.90 10.02 -16.56
C TYR A 383 -5.78 11.54 -16.73
N ILE A 384 -6.89 12.25 -16.53
CA ILE A 384 -6.99 13.71 -16.45
C ILE A 384 -7.32 14.06 -15.01
N HIS A 385 -6.46 14.82 -14.32
CA HIS A 385 -6.72 15.22 -12.94
C HIS A 385 -7.52 16.53 -12.92
N VAL A 386 -8.59 16.61 -12.13
CA VAL A 386 -9.41 17.83 -12.06
C VAL A 386 -8.61 19.05 -11.59
N ASP A 387 -7.65 18.86 -10.68
CA ASP A 387 -6.78 19.94 -10.16
C ASP A 387 -5.70 20.39 -11.15
N ASP A 388 -5.64 19.83 -12.37
CA ASP A 388 -4.82 20.39 -13.46
C ASP A 388 -5.42 21.67 -14.06
N PHE A 389 -6.67 21.99 -13.71
CA PHE A 389 -7.44 23.10 -14.26
C PHE A 389 -7.83 24.08 -13.16
N GLN A 390 -7.71 25.38 -13.44
CA GLN A 390 -8.10 26.43 -12.49
C GLN A 390 -9.62 26.51 -12.33
N THR A 391 -10.36 26.23 -13.41
CA THR A 391 -11.82 26.32 -13.47
C THR A 391 -12.44 25.09 -14.14
N ILE A 392 -13.74 24.88 -13.93
CA ILE A 392 -14.48 23.78 -14.60
C ILE A 392 -14.62 24.07 -16.10
N GLU A 393 -14.67 25.34 -16.48
CA GLU A 393 -14.67 25.82 -17.85
C GLU A 393 -13.38 25.43 -18.59
N ASP A 394 -12.23 25.54 -17.92
CA ASP A 394 -10.94 25.11 -18.46
C ASP A 394 -10.89 23.59 -18.68
N LEU A 395 -11.40 22.81 -17.72
CA LEU A 395 -11.57 21.36 -17.89
C LEU A 395 -12.48 21.06 -19.08
N ALA A 396 -13.65 21.68 -19.17
CA ALA A 396 -14.58 21.45 -20.27
C ALA A 396 -13.96 21.82 -21.64
N LYS A 397 -13.20 22.90 -21.71
CA LYS A 397 -12.46 23.31 -22.92
C LYS A 397 -11.43 22.26 -23.32
N GLU A 398 -10.70 21.70 -22.36
CA GLU A 398 -9.74 20.62 -22.64
C GLU A 398 -10.44 19.34 -23.09
N LEU A 399 -11.56 18.96 -22.47
CA LEU A 399 -12.34 17.79 -22.89
C LEU A 399 -12.87 17.96 -24.31
N HIS A 400 -13.34 19.15 -24.69
CA HIS A 400 -13.73 19.46 -26.07
C HIS A 400 -12.54 19.37 -27.04
N ARG A 401 -11.37 19.90 -26.65
CA ARG A 401 -10.14 19.85 -27.44
C ARG A 401 -9.73 18.40 -27.70
N LEU A 402 -9.70 17.56 -26.67
CA LEU A 402 -9.39 16.14 -26.76
C LEU A 402 -10.48 15.38 -27.54
N ASN A 403 -11.75 15.77 -27.42
CA ASN A 403 -12.84 15.16 -28.18
C ASN A 403 -12.75 15.46 -29.70
N LYS A 404 -12.14 16.58 -30.08
CA LYS A 404 -11.91 16.91 -31.50
C LYS A 404 -10.57 16.40 -32.02
N ASN A 405 -9.55 16.36 -31.17
CA ASN A 405 -8.21 15.94 -31.55
C ASN A 405 -7.94 14.48 -31.13
N TYR A 406 -8.12 13.58 -32.08
CA TYR A 406 -7.86 12.15 -31.88
C TYR A 406 -6.39 11.84 -31.56
N SER A 407 -5.43 12.56 -32.14
CA SER A 407 -4.00 12.34 -31.89
C SER A 407 -3.65 12.58 -30.42
N ASP A 408 -4.07 13.72 -29.86
CA ASP A 408 -3.78 14.06 -28.48
C ASP A 408 -4.52 13.19 -27.48
N TYR A 409 -5.78 12.85 -27.78
CA TYR A 409 -6.51 11.91 -26.95
C TYR A 409 -5.87 10.52 -26.93
N SER A 410 -5.40 10.01 -28.08
CA SER A 410 -4.79 8.68 -28.17
C SER A 410 -3.54 8.54 -27.30
N LYS A 411 -2.87 9.65 -26.96
CA LYS A 411 -1.75 9.67 -26.01
C LYS A 411 -2.18 9.15 -24.62
N TYR A 412 -3.40 9.46 -24.18
CA TYR A 412 -3.94 8.96 -22.91
C TYR A 412 -4.25 7.46 -22.90
N LEU A 413 -4.20 6.80 -24.06
CA LEU A 413 -4.40 5.36 -24.20
C LEU A 413 -3.11 4.61 -24.56
N GLN A 414 -1.98 5.31 -24.76
CA GLN A 414 -0.69 4.67 -25.09
C GLN A 414 -0.23 3.70 -24.00
N TRP A 415 -0.58 3.96 -22.74
CA TRP A 415 -0.25 3.09 -21.62
C TRP A 415 -0.72 1.65 -21.83
N THR A 416 -1.83 1.42 -22.55
CA THR A 416 -2.39 0.09 -22.83
C THR A 416 -1.44 -0.81 -23.62
N GLN A 417 -0.49 -0.22 -24.34
CA GLN A 417 0.54 -0.94 -25.10
C GLN A 417 1.81 -1.14 -24.28
N LEU A 418 2.06 -0.27 -23.30
CA LEU A 418 3.28 -0.23 -22.51
C LEU A 418 3.22 -1.09 -21.24
N TYR A 419 2.04 -1.13 -20.62
CA TYR A 419 1.86 -1.72 -19.29
C TYR A 419 0.78 -2.80 -19.28
N ASP A 420 0.97 -3.77 -18.41
CA ASP A 420 -0.01 -4.79 -18.05
C ASP A 420 -0.58 -4.48 -16.67
N ILE A 421 -1.91 -4.40 -16.60
CA ILE A 421 -2.71 -4.12 -15.39
C ILE A 421 -3.51 -5.35 -14.92
N SER A 422 -3.20 -6.53 -15.48
CA SER A 422 -3.99 -7.74 -15.32
C SER A 422 -4.27 -8.08 -13.87
N HIS A 423 -5.44 -8.69 -13.61
CA HIS A 423 -5.92 -9.07 -12.28
C HIS A 423 -4.97 -9.99 -11.48
N ARG A 424 -3.97 -10.61 -12.13
CA ARG A 424 -2.89 -11.34 -11.48
C ARG A 424 -1.96 -10.42 -10.67
N TYR A 425 -1.95 -9.13 -10.96
CA TYR A 425 -1.42 -8.05 -10.14
C TYR A 425 -2.46 -7.54 -9.14
N LYS A 426 -2.80 -8.39 -8.18
CA LYS A 426 -2.98 -7.85 -6.84
C LYS A 426 -1.57 -7.75 -6.30
N PRO A 427 -1.07 -6.57 -5.85
CA PRO A 427 0.18 -6.56 -5.09
C PRO A 427 0.05 -7.69 -4.09
N THR A 428 1.04 -8.57 -4.06
CA THR A 428 1.08 -9.87 -3.39
C THR A 428 0.76 -9.84 -1.90
N SER A 429 0.24 -8.74 -1.36
CA SER A 429 -0.43 -8.53 -0.08
C SER A 429 -1.05 -9.78 0.50
N ILE A 430 -1.80 -10.62 -0.24
CA ILE A 430 -2.37 -11.86 0.33
C ILE A 430 -1.29 -12.89 0.67
N ILE A 431 -0.41 -13.21 -0.27
CA ILE A 431 0.64 -14.22 -0.10
C ILE A 431 1.73 -13.68 0.84
N ASP A 432 1.99 -12.37 0.77
CA ASP A 432 3.01 -11.73 1.59
C ASP A 432 2.52 -11.46 3.00
N MET A 433 1.27 -11.07 3.21
CA MET A 433 0.76 -10.74 4.55
C MET A 433 0.74 -11.96 5.46
N HIS A 434 0.21 -13.09 5.00
CA HIS A 434 0.15 -14.30 5.84
C HIS A 434 1.54 -14.78 6.25
N SER A 435 2.50 -14.91 5.32
CA SER A 435 3.86 -15.26 5.73
C SER A 435 4.54 -14.12 6.51
N THR A 436 4.23 -12.84 6.24
CA THR A 436 4.76 -11.73 7.06
C THR A 436 4.28 -11.81 8.50
N LEU A 437 2.99 -12.01 8.74
CA LEU A 437 2.42 -12.18 10.08
C LEU A 437 3.00 -13.41 10.78
N CYS A 438 3.13 -14.52 10.06
CA CYS A 438 3.77 -15.74 10.55
C CYS A 438 5.20 -15.44 11.04
N PHE A 439 6.01 -14.76 10.22
CA PHE A 439 7.38 -14.42 10.58
C PHE A 439 7.47 -13.34 11.66
N LEU A 440 6.55 -12.37 11.70
CA LEU A 440 6.48 -11.36 12.77
C LEU A 440 6.13 -11.99 14.11
N GLY A 441 5.22 -12.97 14.15
CA GLY A 441 4.93 -13.71 15.38
C GLY A 441 6.14 -14.47 15.90
N HIS A 442 6.92 -15.10 15.00
CA HIS A 442 8.17 -15.76 15.39
C HIS A 442 9.20 -14.75 15.86
N TYR A 443 9.29 -13.61 15.18
CA TYR A 443 10.17 -12.50 15.56
C TYR A 443 9.85 -11.97 16.96
N GLN A 444 8.56 -11.82 17.29
CA GLN A 444 8.10 -11.39 18.60
C GLN A 444 8.38 -12.43 19.68
N TYR A 445 8.18 -13.72 19.39
CA TYR A 445 8.54 -14.80 20.30
C TYR A 445 10.05 -14.81 20.59
N LEU A 446 10.89 -14.68 19.56
CA LEU A 446 12.34 -14.55 19.75
C LEU A 446 12.71 -13.33 20.59
N HIS A 447 11.98 -12.23 20.45
CA HIS A 447 12.20 -11.03 21.24
C HIS A 447 11.81 -11.18 22.71
N SER A 448 10.81 -12.01 23.03
CA SER A 448 10.31 -12.23 24.39
C SER A 448 11.18 -13.21 25.21
N LEU A 449 12.09 -13.94 24.57
CA LEU A 449 13.05 -14.79 25.27
C LEU A 449 13.97 -13.95 26.16
N LYS A 450 14.10 -14.36 27.43
CA LYS A 450 14.94 -13.69 28.44
C LYS A 450 16.43 -13.75 28.09
N GLU A 451 16.89 -14.88 27.54
CA GLU A 451 18.28 -15.10 27.13
C GLU A 451 18.39 -14.96 25.61
N LYS A 452 19.23 -14.03 25.15
CA LYS A 452 19.51 -13.80 23.72
C LYS A 452 20.95 -14.18 23.42
N ASN A 453 21.15 -15.34 22.82
CA ASN A 453 22.45 -15.71 22.27
C ASN A 453 22.65 -15.13 20.85
N GLN A 454 23.85 -15.30 20.30
CA GLN A 454 24.21 -14.79 18.98
C GLN A 454 23.29 -15.31 17.85
N GLN A 455 22.80 -16.55 17.92
CA GLN A 455 21.92 -17.12 16.90
C GLN A 455 20.54 -16.44 16.86
N ILE A 456 19.96 -16.18 18.04
CA ILE A 456 18.69 -15.45 18.17
C ILE A 456 18.85 -14.03 17.61
N LEU A 457 19.93 -13.33 17.99
CA LEU A 457 20.21 -11.98 17.51
C LEU A 457 20.43 -11.94 15.99
N TYR A 458 21.14 -12.93 15.45
CA TYR A 458 21.37 -13.08 14.02
C TYR A 458 20.06 -13.29 13.25
N LEU A 459 19.23 -14.26 13.66
CA LEU A 459 17.93 -14.51 13.02
C LEU A 459 17.03 -13.27 13.07
N MET A 460 16.98 -12.57 14.21
CA MET A 460 16.24 -11.31 14.35
C MET A 460 16.75 -10.21 13.40
N HIS A 461 18.06 -10.10 13.22
CA HIS A 461 18.67 -9.16 12.27
C HIS A 461 18.31 -9.48 10.83
N ILE A 462 18.37 -10.76 10.45
CA ILE A 462 17.99 -11.23 9.11
C ILE A 462 16.51 -10.96 8.82
N ILE A 463 15.61 -11.24 9.77
CA ILE A 463 14.19 -10.91 9.66
C ILE A 463 13.98 -9.42 9.41
N ARG A 464 14.63 -8.55 10.20
CA ARG A 464 14.56 -7.09 9.99
C ARG A 464 15.06 -6.70 8.61
N LYS A 465 16.22 -7.20 8.17
CA LYS A 465 16.78 -6.90 6.85
C LYS A 465 15.82 -7.28 5.74
N ILE A 466 15.25 -8.49 5.77
CA ILE A 466 14.32 -8.98 4.75
C ILE A 466 13.06 -8.12 4.64
N PHE A 467 12.51 -7.69 5.77
CA PHE A 467 11.34 -6.82 5.78
C PHE A 467 11.66 -5.33 5.55
N ASN A 468 12.93 -4.91 5.69
CA ASN A 468 13.40 -3.53 5.49
C ASN A 468 14.00 -3.29 4.10
N ILE A 469 13.83 -4.21 3.14
CA ILE A 469 14.26 -3.99 1.75
C ILE A 469 13.29 -2.97 1.12
N THR A 470 13.64 -1.70 1.25
CA THR A 470 12.78 -0.54 0.99
C THR A 470 12.52 -0.23 -0.48
N ASN A 471 13.10 -0.98 -1.42
CA ASN A 471 13.08 -0.61 -2.85
C ASN A 471 12.31 -1.57 -3.76
N MET A 472 11.54 -2.50 -3.19
CA MET A 472 10.61 -3.32 -3.94
C MET A 472 9.28 -3.41 -3.23
N ARG A 473 8.20 -3.05 -3.93
CA ARG A 473 6.85 -3.47 -3.56
C ARG A 473 6.82 -4.97 -3.94
N LEU A 474 7.23 -5.95 -3.13
CA LEU A 474 6.91 -6.29 -1.73
C LEU A 474 8.10 -7.00 -1.00
N PRO A 475 8.09 -7.18 0.36
CA PRO A 475 7.05 -6.93 1.36
C PRO A 475 7.13 -5.54 2.01
N ASN A 476 6.00 -4.83 1.97
CA ASN A 476 5.80 -3.51 2.56
C ASN A 476 5.52 -3.62 4.06
N PHE A 477 6.49 -4.08 4.87
CA PHE A 477 6.38 -3.87 6.32
C PHE A 477 7.18 -2.63 6.72
N ASN A 478 6.47 -1.58 7.12
CA ASN A 478 7.10 -0.34 7.53
C ASN A 478 7.58 -0.43 8.99
N TRP A 479 8.81 -0.92 9.19
CA TRP A 479 9.44 -0.98 10.52
C TRP A 479 9.54 0.37 11.22
N THR A 480 9.60 1.48 10.47
CA THR A 480 9.65 2.83 11.04
C THR A 480 8.30 3.17 11.67
N THR A 481 7.20 2.91 10.98
CA THR A 481 5.83 3.10 11.50
C THR A 481 5.60 2.20 12.72
N ALA A 482 5.93 0.91 12.61
CA ALA A 482 5.69 -0.07 13.67
C ALA A 482 6.41 0.26 15.00
N LYS A 483 7.56 0.96 14.93
CA LYS A 483 8.31 1.38 16.12
C LYS A 483 7.80 2.66 16.78
N THR A 484 7.12 3.51 16.04
CA THR A 484 6.90 4.92 16.45
C THR A 484 5.44 5.27 16.72
N ASN A 485 4.48 4.47 16.25
CA ASN A 485 3.07 4.82 16.33
C ASN A 485 2.29 3.96 17.34
N LEU A 486 1.77 4.62 18.38
CA LEU A 486 0.60 4.12 19.13
C LEU A 486 -0.63 4.36 18.27
N ILE A 487 -1.24 3.29 17.75
CA ILE A 487 -2.45 3.40 16.94
C ILE A 487 -3.61 3.81 17.84
N ARG A 488 -4.30 4.87 17.42
CA ARG A 488 -5.62 5.26 17.90
C ARG A 488 -6.53 5.38 16.69
N ILE A 489 -7.52 4.50 16.60
CA ILE A 489 -8.48 4.48 15.51
C ILE A 489 -9.23 5.80 15.43
N SER A 490 -9.58 6.40 16.57
CA SER A 490 -10.23 7.71 16.66
C SER A 490 -9.41 8.84 16.01
N GLN A 491 -8.07 8.76 16.04
CA GLN A 491 -7.20 9.74 15.38
C GLN A 491 -7.06 9.50 13.88
N PHE A 492 -7.13 8.23 13.47
CA PHE A 492 -7.03 7.83 12.07
C PHE A 492 -8.36 8.02 11.32
N TYR A 493 -9.49 7.94 12.04
CA TYR A 493 -10.85 7.93 11.50
C TYR A 493 -11.74 8.99 12.15
N ASN A 494 -11.62 10.24 11.69
CA ASN A 494 -12.59 11.28 12.01
C ASN A 494 -13.67 11.36 10.91
N PRO A 495 -14.94 11.03 11.18
CA PRO A 495 -16.01 11.00 10.18
C PRO A 495 -16.47 12.39 9.72
N ASN A 496 -16.14 13.43 10.48
CA ASN A 496 -16.59 14.79 10.22
C ASN A 496 -15.66 15.55 9.27
N VAL A 497 -14.66 14.88 8.71
CA VAL A 497 -13.46 15.50 8.18
C VAL A 497 -13.11 14.89 6.83
N ASN A 498 -13.03 15.74 5.81
CA ASN A 498 -12.36 15.36 4.57
C ASN A 498 -10.88 15.16 4.90
N CYS A 499 -10.25 14.08 4.42
CA CYS A 499 -8.85 13.80 4.78
C CYS A 499 -7.87 14.94 4.38
N TRP A 500 -8.29 15.85 3.48
CA TRP A 500 -7.57 17.07 3.13
C TRP A 500 -7.88 18.28 4.02
N ASP A 501 -9.08 18.33 4.62
CA ASP A 501 -9.59 19.52 5.31
C ASP A 501 -9.15 19.59 6.77
N ASN A 502 -8.60 18.50 7.33
CA ASN A 502 -7.83 18.56 8.55
C ASN A 502 -6.39 18.18 8.29
N ASN A 503 -5.48 18.97 8.84
CA ASN A 503 -4.10 18.60 9.10
C ASN A 503 -4.06 17.24 9.83
N TYR A 504 -4.01 16.14 9.07
CA TYR A 504 -3.10 15.03 9.38
C TYR A 504 -1.81 15.67 9.88
N PRO A 505 -1.24 15.24 11.04
CA PRO A 505 -0.30 16.04 11.80
C PRO A 505 0.63 16.75 10.83
N SER A 506 0.63 18.08 10.88
CA SER A 506 1.43 18.90 9.98
C SER A 506 2.83 18.31 9.89
N ILE A 507 3.57 18.55 8.81
CA ILE A 507 4.95 18.01 8.71
C ILE A 507 5.75 18.30 9.98
N PHE A 508 5.48 19.45 10.63
CA PHE A 508 5.96 19.81 11.97
C PHE A 508 5.50 18.89 13.10
N LYS A 509 4.24 18.46 13.16
CA LYS A 509 3.74 17.54 14.18
C LYS A 509 4.17 16.09 13.93
N GLN A 510 4.41 15.69 12.68
CA GLN A 510 5.08 14.42 12.36
C GLN A 510 6.56 14.45 12.77
N ILE A 511 7.27 15.54 12.45
CA ILE A 511 8.66 15.77 12.88
C ILE A 511 8.72 15.86 14.41
N TYR A 512 7.77 16.54 15.06
CA TYR A 512 7.68 16.63 16.52
C TYR A 512 7.46 15.25 17.13
N ASN A 513 6.52 14.46 16.61
CA ASN A 513 6.31 13.09 17.07
C ASN A 513 7.54 12.22 16.83
N TYR A 514 8.23 12.37 15.70
CA TYR A 514 9.47 11.66 15.37
C TYR A 514 10.65 12.03 16.30
N LEU A 515 10.77 13.31 16.64
CA LEU A 515 11.83 13.83 17.51
C LEU A 515 11.55 13.58 19.00
N PHE A 516 10.29 13.57 19.43
CA PHE A 516 9.90 13.43 20.85
C PHE A 516 9.41 12.04 21.26
N THR A 517 9.29 11.07 20.33
CA THR A 517 9.07 9.65 20.69
C THR A 517 10.29 8.97 21.29
N TRP A 518 11.46 9.65 21.31
CA TRP A 518 12.69 9.13 21.91
C TRP A 518 12.70 9.06 23.45
N TRP A 519 11.63 9.49 24.13
CA TRP A 519 11.64 9.58 25.60
C TRP A 519 10.64 8.68 26.34
N LYS A 520 10.08 7.66 25.69
CA LYS A 520 9.14 6.73 26.35
C LYS A 520 9.44 5.24 26.24
N LEU A 521 10.61 4.85 25.75
CA LEU A 521 11.01 3.43 25.66
C LEU A 521 12.47 3.19 26.06
N PHE A 522 12.91 3.84 27.13
CA PHE A 522 13.99 3.35 28.00
C PHE A 522 13.46 3.20 29.41
#